data_AF-A0A7Y2K9X8-F1
#
_entry.id   AF-A0A7Y2K9X8-F1
#
_cell.length_a   1.000
_cell.length_b   1.000
_cell.length_c   1.000
_cell.angle_alpha   90.00
_cell.angle_beta   90.00
_cell.angle_gamma   90.00
#
_symmetry.space_group_name_H-M   'P 1'
#
loop_
_entity.id
_entity.type
_entity.pdbx_description
1 polymer ?
#
loop_
_entity_poly.entity_id
_entity_poly.type
_entity_poly.pdbx_seq_one_letter_code
_entity_poly.pdbx_strand_id
1 'polypeptide(L)'
;MNTFNNDLFLRACKRKPVERTPVWIMRQAGRYLPEYRAVREKHDFLTMCKTPELAAEVTIQPVNVIGVDAAIIFSDILVIPEAMGMHLEMHDGRGPVFPSPVRNEQAAKELKNITPEDDLKYVLDAISLTKKELNGSVPLIGFSGAPWTLLTYMVEGGGSKSFSCVKKLIYNNPELAHKILGKLTDAVADYLSAQLDAGADVVQIFDTWAG
;
A
#
# COMPACT_ATOMS: atom_id res chain seq x y z
N MET A 1 -25.43 -0.94 6.99
CA MET A 1 -24.48 -2.03 6.62
C MET A 1 -24.49 -2.10 5.10
N ASN A 2 -23.33 -2.04 4.45
CA ASN A 2 -23.27 -2.29 3.01
C ASN A 2 -23.67 -3.75 2.75
N THR A 3 -24.68 -3.94 1.90
CA THR A 3 -25.09 -5.27 1.46
C THR A 3 -24.17 -5.67 0.30
N PHE A 4 -23.40 -6.73 0.47
CA PHE A 4 -22.57 -7.29 -0.61
C PHE A 4 -23.32 -8.37 -1.36
N ASN A 5 -23.11 -8.43 -2.67
CA ASN A 5 -23.51 -9.56 -3.50
C ASN A 5 -22.64 -10.79 -3.19
N ASN A 6 -21.36 -10.57 -2.88
CA ASN A 6 -20.42 -11.58 -2.44
C ASN A 6 -19.64 -11.11 -1.19
N ASP A 7 -19.96 -11.71 -0.03
CA ASP A 7 -19.30 -11.42 1.25
C ASP A 7 -18.41 -12.58 1.76
N LEU A 8 -18.12 -13.56 0.89
CA LEU A 8 -17.36 -14.78 1.21
C LEU A 8 -16.04 -14.47 1.92
N PHE A 9 -15.27 -13.55 1.37
CA PHE A 9 -13.98 -13.13 1.93
C PHE A 9 -14.12 -12.58 3.35
N LEU A 10 -15.09 -11.69 3.59
CA LEU A 10 -15.33 -11.11 4.92
C LEU A 10 -15.76 -12.16 5.96
N ARG A 11 -16.61 -13.12 5.56
CA ARG A 11 -17.02 -14.22 6.42
C ARG A 11 -15.84 -15.14 6.75
N ALA A 12 -15.02 -15.48 5.76
CA ALA A 12 -13.84 -16.30 5.95
C ALA A 12 -12.81 -15.63 6.88
N CYS A 13 -12.54 -14.33 6.73
CA CYS A 13 -11.68 -13.56 7.66
C CYS A 13 -12.20 -13.61 9.11
N LYS A 14 -13.52 -13.67 9.29
CA LYS A 14 -14.18 -13.78 10.60
C LYS A 14 -14.36 -15.23 11.07
N ARG A 15 -13.79 -16.22 10.36
CA ARG A 15 -13.91 -17.67 10.63
C ARG A 15 -15.37 -18.15 10.67
N LYS A 16 -16.24 -17.53 9.87
CA LYS A 16 -17.64 -17.96 9.70
C LYS A 16 -17.74 -19.02 8.60
N PRO A 17 -18.76 -19.91 8.64
CA PRO A 17 -19.01 -20.86 7.56
C PRO A 17 -19.19 -20.18 6.20
N VAL A 18 -18.64 -20.80 5.16
CA VAL A 18 -18.73 -20.36 3.76
C VAL A 18 -19.04 -21.55 2.85
N GLU A 19 -19.78 -21.27 1.78
CA GLU A 19 -20.19 -22.24 0.77
C GLU A 19 -19.04 -22.68 -0.14
N ARG A 20 -17.98 -21.87 -0.24
CA ARG A 20 -16.70 -22.20 -0.85
C ARG A 20 -15.60 -21.32 -0.26
N THR A 21 -14.35 -21.74 -0.40
CA THR A 21 -13.20 -20.91 -0.02
C THR A 21 -13.12 -19.67 -0.93
N PRO A 22 -13.03 -18.44 -0.39
CA PRO A 22 -12.82 -17.24 -1.18
C PRO A 22 -11.38 -17.17 -1.71
N VAL A 23 -11.21 -16.60 -2.91
CA VAL A 23 -9.93 -16.44 -3.59
C VAL A 23 -9.77 -15.00 -4.08
N TRP A 24 -8.61 -14.42 -3.78
CA TRP A 24 -8.07 -13.24 -4.43
C TRP A 24 -6.57 -13.47 -4.61
N ILE A 25 -5.91 -12.70 -5.48
CA ILE A 25 -4.52 -12.95 -5.85
C ILE A 25 -3.68 -11.70 -5.58
N MET A 26 -2.55 -11.85 -4.88
CA MET A 26 -1.60 -10.75 -4.73
C MET A 26 -1.07 -10.29 -6.08
N ARG A 27 -1.05 -8.97 -6.31
CA ARG A 27 -0.76 -8.36 -7.63
C ARG A 27 -1.78 -8.75 -8.72
N GLN A 28 -3.04 -8.97 -8.35
CA GLN A 28 -4.13 -9.22 -9.31
C GLN A 28 -4.31 -8.08 -10.31
N ALA A 29 -4.10 -6.82 -9.93
CA ALA A 29 -3.99 -5.70 -10.86
C ALA A 29 -2.53 -5.61 -11.32
N GLY A 30 -2.22 -6.10 -12.53
CA GLY A 30 -0.84 -6.17 -12.97
C GLY A 30 -0.65 -6.56 -14.43
N ARG A 31 0.62 -6.53 -14.85
CA ARG A 31 1.07 -6.65 -16.26
C ARG A 31 0.67 -7.94 -16.97
N TYR A 32 0.13 -8.95 -16.31
CA TYR A 32 -0.39 -10.14 -16.98
C TYR A 32 -1.72 -9.87 -17.71
N LEU A 33 -2.51 -8.90 -17.23
CA LEU A 33 -3.74 -8.43 -17.85
C LEU A 33 -3.43 -7.49 -19.03
N PRO A 34 -3.96 -7.75 -20.25
CA PRO A 34 -3.88 -6.82 -21.37
C PRO A 34 -4.44 -5.42 -21.06
N GLU A 35 -5.53 -5.35 -20.31
CA GLU A 35 -6.23 -4.11 -19.93
C GLU A 35 -5.34 -3.25 -19.03
N TYR A 36 -4.67 -3.87 -18.06
CA TYR A 36 -3.69 -3.18 -17.21
C TYR A 36 -2.53 -2.61 -18.04
N ARG A 37 -2.01 -3.40 -18.99
CA ARG A 37 -0.92 -2.94 -19.87
C ARG A 37 -1.35 -1.73 -20.70
N ALA A 38 -2.57 -1.71 -21.22
CA ALA A 38 -3.10 -0.60 -22.00
C ALA A 38 -3.19 0.72 -21.20
N VAL A 39 -3.48 0.66 -19.89
CA VAL A 39 -3.43 1.82 -18.99
C VAL A 39 -1.97 2.21 -18.71
N ARG A 40 -1.11 1.24 -18.38
CA ARG A 40 0.30 1.46 -18.02
C ARG A 40 1.17 1.97 -19.18
N GLU A 41 0.77 1.75 -20.43
CA GLU A 41 1.43 2.30 -21.62
C GLU A 41 1.23 3.81 -21.76
N LYS A 42 0.14 4.36 -21.19
CA LYS A 42 -0.22 5.78 -21.28
C LYS A 42 0.23 6.59 -20.06
N HIS A 43 0.46 5.92 -18.93
CA HIS A 43 0.73 6.56 -17.65
C HIS A 43 1.88 5.84 -16.92
N ASP A 44 2.77 6.61 -16.29
CA ASP A 44 3.76 6.02 -15.38
C ASP A 44 3.10 5.47 -14.10
N PHE A 45 3.83 4.62 -13.38
CA PHE A 45 3.29 3.92 -12.22
C PHE A 45 2.86 4.88 -11.10
N LEU A 46 3.63 5.93 -10.82
CA LEU A 46 3.29 6.87 -9.76
C LEU A 46 2.07 7.71 -10.13
N THR A 47 1.97 8.13 -11.39
CA THR A 47 0.75 8.78 -11.92
C THR A 47 -0.47 7.89 -11.73
N MET A 48 -0.38 6.59 -12.07
CA MET A 48 -1.50 5.66 -11.83
C MET A 48 -1.89 5.55 -10.35
N CYS A 49 -0.92 5.52 -9.43
CA CYS A 49 -1.22 5.48 -7.99
C CYS A 49 -1.79 6.80 -7.44
N LYS A 50 -1.44 7.94 -8.04
CA LYS A 50 -1.82 9.29 -7.58
C LYS A 50 -3.07 9.85 -8.26
N THR A 51 -3.59 9.19 -9.29
CA THR A 51 -4.84 9.55 -9.96
C THR A 51 -5.95 8.57 -9.54
N PRO A 52 -6.92 9.01 -8.72
CA PRO A 52 -7.97 8.15 -8.18
C PRO A 52 -8.71 7.32 -9.25
N GLU A 53 -9.02 7.92 -10.39
CA GLU A 53 -9.73 7.28 -11.49
C GLU A 53 -8.92 6.13 -12.11
N LEU A 54 -7.62 6.34 -12.31
CA LEU A 54 -6.72 5.32 -12.86
C LEU A 54 -6.52 4.18 -11.86
N ALA A 55 -6.35 4.50 -10.57
CA ALA A 55 -6.21 3.51 -9.51
C ALA A 55 -7.49 2.66 -9.38
N ALA A 56 -8.67 3.28 -9.41
CA ALA A 56 -9.95 2.58 -9.37
C ALA A 56 -10.14 1.68 -10.59
N GLU A 57 -9.89 2.20 -11.80
CA GLU A 57 -10.01 1.43 -13.05
C GLU A 57 -9.21 0.13 -12.98
N VAL A 58 -7.91 0.21 -12.65
CA VAL A 58 -7.06 -0.99 -12.62
C VAL A 58 -7.35 -1.90 -11.43
N THR A 59 -7.90 -1.38 -10.33
CA THR A 59 -8.31 -2.18 -9.17
C THR A 59 -9.47 -3.11 -9.51
N ILE A 60 -10.38 -2.69 -10.37
CA ILE A 60 -11.62 -3.41 -10.69
C ILE A 60 -11.43 -4.43 -11.82
N GLN A 61 -10.46 -4.21 -12.71
CA GLN A 61 -10.17 -5.13 -13.82
C GLN A 61 -10.12 -6.63 -13.40
N PRO A 62 -9.42 -7.04 -12.33
CA PRO A 62 -9.33 -8.44 -11.97
C PRO A 62 -10.64 -9.01 -11.42
N VAL A 63 -11.49 -8.18 -10.80
CA VAL A 63 -12.84 -8.59 -10.37
C VAL A 63 -13.66 -8.96 -11.61
N ASN A 64 -13.61 -8.14 -12.65
CA ASN A 64 -14.38 -8.36 -13.88
C ASN A 64 -13.84 -9.49 -14.74
N VAL A 65 -12.50 -9.63 -14.83
CA VAL A 65 -11.84 -10.59 -15.74
C VAL A 65 -11.72 -11.97 -15.11
N ILE A 66 -11.43 -12.06 -13.81
CA ILE A 66 -11.11 -13.33 -13.13
C ILE A 66 -12.25 -13.77 -12.19
N GLY A 67 -13.05 -12.84 -11.68
CA GLY A 67 -14.12 -13.16 -10.72
C GLY A 67 -13.58 -13.47 -9.31
N VAL A 68 -12.54 -12.75 -8.88
CA VAL A 68 -12.00 -12.84 -7.50
C VAL A 68 -13.03 -12.40 -6.46
N ASP A 69 -12.90 -12.90 -5.23
CA ASP A 69 -13.82 -12.66 -4.10
C ASP A 69 -13.51 -11.39 -3.30
N ALA A 70 -12.45 -10.67 -3.66
CA ALA A 70 -12.08 -9.39 -3.08
C ALA A 70 -11.25 -8.57 -4.08
N ALA A 71 -11.48 -7.27 -4.10
CA ALA A 71 -10.59 -6.30 -4.73
C ALA A 71 -9.52 -5.87 -3.72
N ILE A 72 -8.32 -5.52 -4.18
CA ILE A 72 -7.30 -4.83 -3.37
C ILE A 72 -6.95 -3.53 -4.07
N ILE A 73 -6.99 -2.41 -3.33
CA ILE A 73 -6.71 -1.09 -3.90
C ILE A 73 -5.36 -1.09 -4.61
N PHE A 74 -5.30 -0.51 -5.80
CA PHE A 74 -4.04 -0.28 -6.50
C PHE A 74 -3.33 0.93 -5.91
N SER A 75 -2.23 0.68 -5.20
CA SER A 75 -1.38 1.70 -4.60
C SER A 75 0.04 1.14 -4.43
N ASP A 76 0.90 1.85 -3.71
CA ASP A 76 2.25 1.40 -3.34
C ASP A 76 2.48 1.55 -1.82
N ILE A 77 3.27 0.66 -1.21
CA ILE A 77 3.58 0.78 0.22
C ILE A 77 4.41 2.02 0.54
N LEU A 78 5.12 2.59 -0.44
CA LEU A 78 6.05 3.71 -0.27
C LEU A 78 5.37 5.08 -0.30
N VAL A 79 4.04 5.14 -0.42
CA VAL A 79 3.28 6.39 -0.31
C VAL A 79 3.47 7.07 1.05
N ILE A 80 3.62 6.30 2.13
CA ILE A 80 3.88 6.85 3.48
C ILE A 80 5.26 7.53 3.53
N PRO A 81 6.39 6.87 3.22
CA PRO A 81 7.69 7.54 3.14
C PRO A 81 7.69 8.78 2.25
N GLU A 82 6.98 8.75 1.11
CA GLU A 82 6.86 9.91 0.24
C GLU A 82 6.12 11.07 0.92
N ALA A 83 4.97 10.81 1.54
CA ALA A 83 4.21 11.79 2.31
C ALA A 83 5.00 12.35 3.51
N MET A 84 5.85 11.53 4.13
CA MET A 84 6.77 11.97 5.19
C MET A 84 7.89 12.89 4.68
N GLY A 85 7.96 13.17 3.38
CA GLY A 85 8.87 14.12 2.77
C GLY A 85 10.06 13.52 2.03
N MET A 86 10.08 12.19 1.83
CA MET A 86 11.14 11.55 1.04
C MET A 86 10.83 11.60 -0.46
N HIS A 87 11.84 11.84 -1.30
CA HIS A 87 11.67 11.83 -2.74
C HIS A 87 11.71 10.40 -3.30
N LEU A 88 10.58 9.89 -3.76
CA LEU A 88 10.45 8.57 -4.37
C LEU A 88 10.61 8.64 -5.89
N GLU A 89 11.56 7.87 -6.43
CA GLU A 89 11.72 7.65 -7.86
C GLU A 89 11.40 6.19 -8.22
N MET A 90 10.61 5.97 -9.27
CA MET A 90 10.32 4.65 -9.80
C MET A 90 11.05 4.42 -11.11
N HIS A 91 12.08 3.56 -11.07
CA HIS A 91 12.91 3.23 -12.23
C HIS A 91 12.56 1.86 -12.82
N ASP A 92 12.33 1.80 -14.13
CA ASP A 92 12.06 0.53 -14.80
C ASP A 92 13.26 -0.43 -14.66
N GLY A 93 12.99 -1.67 -14.26
CA GLY A 93 13.99 -2.72 -14.05
C GLY A 93 14.82 -2.59 -12.76
N ARG A 94 14.84 -1.42 -12.11
CA ARG A 94 15.57 -1.19 -10.85
C ARG A 94 14.65 -1.13 -9.62
N GLY A 95 13.40 -0.72 -9.81
CA GLY A 95 12.42 -0.56 -8.73
C GLY A 95 12.49 0.80 -8.05
N PRO A 96 11.93 0.93 -6.83
CA PRO A 96 11.87 2.20 -6.11
C PRO A 96 13.26 2.62 -5.60
N VAL A 97 13.53 3.92 -5.69
CA VAL A 97 14.76 4.55 -5.21
C VAL A 97 14.41 5.79 -4.39
N PHE A 98 15.06 5.94 -3.24
CA PHE A 98 15.13 7.19 -2.49
C PHE A 98 16.56 7.75 -2.61
N PRO A 99 16.78 8.84 -3.39
CA PRO A 99 18.12 9.40 -3.57
C PRO A 99 18.77 9.89 -2.26
N SER A 100 17.93 10.27 -1.28
CA SER A 100 18.35 10.75 0.04
C SER A 100 17.83 9.81 1.14
N PRO A 101 18.47 8.66 1.38
CA PRO A 101 18.03 7.70 2.40
C PRO A 101 18.28 8.19 3.83
N VAL A 102 17.44 7.73 4.77
CA VAL A 102 17.50 8.11 6.19
C VAL A 102 18.58 7.30 6.91
N ARG A 103 19.80 7.84 7.01
CA ARG A 103 20.96 7.12 7.60
C ARG A 103 21.49 7.70 8.90
N ASN A 104 21.00 8.86 9.31
CA ASN A 104 21.47 9.55 10.51
C ASN A 104 20.33 10.35 11.15
N GLU A 105 20.61 10.92 12.32
CA GLU A 105 19.62 11.64 13.12
C GLU A 105 19.12 12.92 12.43
N GLN A 106 19.97 13.59 11.64
CA GLN A 106 19.58 14.79 10.90
C GLN A 106 18.51 14.45 9.84
N ALA A 107 18.74 13.42 9.03
CA ALA A 107 17.76 12.95 8.05
C ALA A 107 16.45 12.48 8.73
N ALA A 108 16.54 11.87 9.90
CA ALA A 108 15.36 11.43 10.65
C ALA A 108 14.54 12.60 11.23
N LYS A 109 15.17 13.75 11.51
CA LYS A 109 14.49 14.98 11.96
C LYS A 109 13.73 15.66 10.83
N GLU A 110 14.15 15.46 9.59
CA GLU A 110 13.49 16.03 8.39
C GLU A 110 12.20 15.28 8.03
N LEU A 111 12.00 14.06 8.55
CA LEU A 111 10.76 13.30 8.38
C LEU A 111 9.57 14.00 9.03
N LYS A 112 8.58 14.34 8.21
CA LYS A 112 7.32 14.96 8.62
C LYS A 112 6.39 13.92 9.25
N ASN A 113 5.55 14.39 10.16
CA ASN A 113 4.33 13.66 10.52
C ASN A 113 3.32 13.89 9.39
N ILE A 114 2.49 12.89 9.10
CA ILE A 114 1.50 12.96 8.02
C ILE A 114 0.10 12.99 8.60
N THR A 115 -0.80 13.69 7.92
CA THR A 115 -2.24 13.62 8.11
C THR A 115 -2.81 12.91 6.88
N PRO A 116 -3.24 11.64 6.96
CA PRO A 116 -3.66 10.86 5.79
C PRO A 116 -4.73 11.54 4.92
N GLU A 117 -5.66 12.26 5.54
CA GLU A 117 -6.75 12.98 4.88
C GLU A 117 -6.26 14.12 3.98
N ASP A 118 -5.09 14.69 4.29
CA ASP A 118 -4.48 15.77 3.53
C ASP A 118 -3.37 15.23 2.61
N ASP A 119 -2.38 14.53 3.18
CA ASP A 119 -1.16 14.13 2.50
C ASP A 119 -1.34 12.91 1.59
N LEU A 120 -2.32 12.05 1.91
CA LEU A 120 -2.62 10.81 1.18
C LEU A 120 -4.05 10.79 0.63
N LYS A 121 -4.68 11.98 0.50
CA LYS A 121 -6.05 12.15 0.03
C LYS A 121 -6.34 11.39 -1.27
N TYR A 122 -5.40 11.39 -2.20
CA TYR A 122 -5.56 10.70 -3.48
C TYR A 122 -5.78 9.19 -3.33
N VAL A 123 -5.20 8.55 -2.31
CA VAL A 123 -5.45 7.14 -2.01
C VAL A 123 -6.86 6.97 -1.45
N LEU A 124 -7.28 7.85 -0.54
CA LEU A 124 -8.61 7.79 0.09
C LEU A 124 -9.71 8.03 -0.95
N ASP A 125 -9.49 8.96 -1.88
CA ASP A 125 -10.37 9.21 -3.02
C ASP A 125 -10.43 7.99 -3.95
N ALA A 126 -9.30 7.33 -4.22
CA ALA A 126 -9.25 6.09 -5.01
C ALA A 126 -10.05 4.96 -4.36
N ILE A 127 -9.95 4.80 -3.04
CA ILE A 127 -10.73 3.82 -2.26
C ILE A 127 -12.22 4.14 -2.36
N SER A 128 -12.60 5.39 -2.12
CA SER A 128 -13.99 5.85 -2.18
C SER A 128 -14.61 5.63 -3.57
N LEU A 129 -13.86 5.95 -4.62
CA LEU A 129 -14.28 5.74 -6.01
C LEU A 129 -14.39 4.26 -6.35
N THR A 130 -13.37 3.46 -6.02
CA THR A 130 -13.38 2.00 -6.22
C THR A 130 -14.57 1.38 -5.52
N LYS A 131 -14.87 1.79 -4.29
CA LYS A 131 -15.99 1.28 -3.51
C LYS A 131 -17.33 1.55 -4.20
N LYS A 132 -17.49 2.75 -4.76
CA LYS A 132 -18.68 3.13 -5.54
C LYS A 132 -18.81 2.29 -6.81
N GLU A 133 -17.71 2.12 -7.55
CA GLU A 133 -17.71 1.39 -8.82
C GLU A 133 -17.90 -0.13 -8.64
N LEU A 134 -17.35 -0.71 -7.58
CA LEU A 134 -17.63 -2.10 -7.20
C LEU A 134 -19.11 -2.31 -6.89
N ASN A 135 -19.82 -1.27 -6.42
CA ASN A 135 -21.26 -1.27 -6.16
C ASN A 135 -21.74 -2.52 -5.38
N GLY A 136 -21.00 -2.89 -4.34
CA GLY A 136 -21.30 -4.05 -3.50
C GLY A 136 -21.02 -5.41 -4.13
N SER A 137 -20.38 -5.50 -5.30
CA SER A 137 -20.01 -6.78 -5.94
C SER A 137 -19.14 -7.65 -5.02
N VAL A 138 -18.00 -7.12 -4.57
CA VAL A 138 -17.05 -7.77 -3.66
C VAL A 138 -16.49 -6.75 -2.64
N PRO A 139 -15.96 -7.20 -1.49
CA PRO A 139 -15.24 -6.33 -0.57
C PRO A 139 -13.96 -5.76 -1.15
N LEU A 140 -13.55 -4.58 -0.65
CA LEU A 140 -12.32 -3.89 -0.99
C LEU A 140 -11.29 -4.00 0.15
N ILE A 141 -10.08 -4.43 -0.18
CA ILE A 141 -8.94 -4.53 0.71
C ILE A 141 -8.10 -3.25 0.57
N GLY A 142 -7.96 -2.51 1.68
CA GLY A 142 -6.93 -1.49 1.85
C GLY A 142 -5.61 -2.11 2.31
N PHE A 143 -4.49 -1.39 2.21
CA PHE A 143 -3.22 -1.93 2.70
C PHE A 143 -2.18 -0.88 3.07
N SER A 144 -1.15 -1.34 3.78
CA SER A 144 0.06 -0.56 4.04
C SER A 144 1.28 -1.49 4.17
N GLY A 145 2.49 -0.93 4.04
CA GLY A 145 3.71 -1.59 4.47
C GLY A 145 3.83 -1.58 6.00
N ALA A 146 4.39 -2.64 6.58
CA ALA A 146 4.72 -2.66 8.00
C ALA A 146 5.83 -1.64 8.32
N PRO A 147 5.87 -1.06 9.54
CA PRO A 147 6.91 -0.11 9.93
C PRO A 147 8.34 -0.59 9.68
N TRP A 148 8.65 -1.87 9.93
CA TRP A 148 9.96 -2.45 9.65
C TRP A 148 10.31 -2.45 8.16
N THR A 149 9.38 -2.92 7.33
CA THR A 149 9.53 -2.96 5.87
C THR A 149 9.69 -1.54 5.31
N LEU A 150 8.91 -0.56 5.79
CA LEU A 150 9.05 0.84 5.38
C LEU A 150 10.40 1.43 5.80
N LEU A 151 10.82 1.25 7.06
CA LEU A 151 12.13 1.68 7.54
C LEU A 151 13.25 1.11 6.65
N THR A 152 13.14 -0.16 6.28
CA THR A 152 14.13 -0.83 5.42
C THR A 152 14.30 -0.09 4.09
N TYR A 153 13.21 0.23 3.40
CA TYR A 153 13.28 1.01 2.16
C TYR A 153 13.87 2.41 2.39
N MET A 154 13.45 3.09 3.47
CA MET A 154 13.89 4.45 3.79
C MET A 154 15.40 4.51 4.07
N VAL A 155 15.96 3.50 4.74
CA VAL A 155 17.38 3.47 5.14
C VAL A 155 18.28 2.91 4.04
N GLU A 156 17.84 1.87 3.34
CA GLU A 156 18.57 1.28 2.22
C GLU A 156 18.57 2.21 1.00
N GLY A 157 17.50 2.99 0.83
CA GLY A 157 17.29 3.87 -0.32
C GLY A 157 16.61 3.17 -1.50
N GLY A 158 16.00 2.00 -1.28
CA GLY A 158 15.40 1.15 -2.29
C GLY A 158 15.37 -0.32 -1.87
N GLY A 159 15.15 -1.22 -2.82
CA GLY A 159 15.23 -2.66 -2.57
C GLY A 159 16.66 -3.11 -2.22
N SER A 160 16.81 -4.00 -1.25
CA SER A 160 18.11 -4.53 -0.81
C SER A 160 18.03 -6.05 -0.63
N LYS A 161 19.13 -6.75 -0.91
CA LYS A 161 19.26 -8.20 -0.65
C LYS A 161 19.94 -8.52 0.69
N SER A 162 20.73 -7.58 1.20
CA SER A 162 21.54 -7.78 2.42
C SER A 162 20.95 -7.07 3.63
N PHE A 163 20.20 -5.98 3.40
CA PHE A 163 19.69 -5.10 4.44
C PHE A 163 20.80 -4.55 5.34
N SER A 164 21.99 -4.35 4.77
CA SER A 164 23.20 -4.02 5.52
C SER A 164 23.16 -2.63 6.15
N CYS A 165 22.51 -1.66 5.51
CA CYS A 165 22.40 -0.30 6.03
C CYS A 165 21.41 -0.25 7.20
N VAL A 166 20.23 -0.86 7.06
CA VAL A 166 19.23 -0.89 8.13
C VAL A 166 19.72 -1.73 9.32
N LYS A 167 20.39 -2.86 9.07
CA LYS A 167 21.04 -3.65 10.14
C LYS A 167 22.11 -2.85 10.87
N LYS A 168 22.95 -2.11 10.14
CA LYS A 168 23.96 -1.23 10.75
C LYS A 168 23.30 -0.14 11.62
N LEU A 169 22.18 0.42 11.17
CA LEU A 169 21.42 1.40 11.97
C LEU A 169 20.91 0.77 13.27
N ILE A 170 20.22 -0.37 13.22
CA ILE A 170 19.64 -0.96 14.43
C ILE A 170 20.69 -1.46 15.43
N TYR A 171 21.84 -1.96 14.96
CA TYR A 171 22.90 -2.44 15.86
C TYR A 171 23.73 -1.32 16.47
N ASN A 172 23.96 -0.23 15.74
CA ASN A 172 24.81 0.86 16.21
C ASN A 172 24.04 2.03 16.82
N ASN A 173 22.76 2.18 16.48
CA ASN A 173 21.89 3.24 16.99
C ASN A 173 20.43 2.77 17.11
N PRO A 174 20.16 1.83 18.04
CA PRO A 174 18.82 1.28 18.24
C PRO A 174 17.80 2.35 18.65
N GLU A 175 18.20 3.35 19.43
CA GLU A 175 17.29 4.43 19.86
C GLU A 175 16.76 5.23 18.67
N LEU A 176 17.63 5.59 17.71
CA LEU A 176 17.21 6.26 16.49
C LEU A 176 16.29 5.36 15.65
N ALA A 177 16.62 4.07 15.52
CA ALA A 177 15.78 3.12 14.81
C ALA A 177 14.37 3.05 15.42
N HIS A 178 14.28 2.90 16.75
CA HIS A 178 13.00 2.88 17.47
C HIS A 178 12.22 4.18 17.33
N LYS A 179 12.90 5.34 17.31
CA LYS A 179 12.25 6.63 17.08
C LYS A 179 11.60 6.72 15.69
N ILE A 180 12.28 6.24 14.65
CA ILE A 180 11.72 6.22 13.29
C ILE A 180 10.60 5.19 13.18
N LEU A 181 10.77 3.99 13.76
CA LEU A 181 9.73 2.96 13.82
C LEU A 181 8.48 3.43 14.55
N GLY A 182 8.62 4.20 15.63
CA GLY A 182 7.50 4.82 16.33
C GLY A 182 6.70 5.75 15.41
N LYS A 183 7.38 6.70 14.75
CA LYS A 183 6.74 7.58 13.75
C LYS A 183 6.03 6.81 12.64
N LEU A 184 6.67 5.76 12.12
CA LEU A 184 6.08 4.91 11.07
C LEU A 184 4.88 4.12 11.58
N THR A 185 4.91 3.68 12.84
CA THR A 185 3.79 2.96 13.45
C THR A 185 2.57 3.85 13.55
N ASP A 186 2.73 5.09 14.03
CA ASP A 186 1.64 6.07 14.11
C ASP A 186 1.09 6.37 12.70
N ALA A 187 1.98 6.68 11.74
CA ALA A 187 1.59 6.96 10.36
C ALA A 187 0.85 5.79 9.68
N VAL A 188 1.29 4.55 9.92
CA VAL A 188 0.63 3.35 9.38
C VAL A 188 -0.74 3.14 10.03
N ALA A 189 -0.86 3.34 11.34
CA ALA A 189 -2.11 3.18 12.06
C ALA A 189 -3.16 4.21 11.60
N ASP A 190 -2.75 5.48 11.50
CA ASP A 190 -3.62 6.56 11.03
C ASP A 190 -4.03 6.33 9.57
N TYR A 191 -3.07 5.97 8.71
CA TYR A 191 -3.35 5.69 7.29
C TYR A 191 -4.32 4.53 7.10
N LEU A 192 -4.13 3.42 7.80
CA LEU A 192 -5.05 2.26 7.70
C LEU A 192 -6.43 2.59 8.24
N SER A 193 -6.53 3.41 9.29
CA SER A 193 -7.81 3.89 9.83
C SER A 193 -8.53 4.78 8.83
N ALA A 194 -7.83 5.73 8.21
CA ALA A 194 -8.38 6.59 7.17
C ALA A 194 -8.85 5.80 5.94
N GLN A 195 -8.16 4.72 5.57
CA GLN A 195 -8.61 3.82 4.50
C GLN A 195 -9.93 3.10 4.84
N LEU A 196 -10.11 2.67 6.08
CA LEU A 196 -11.36 2.07 6.54
C LEU A 196 -12.50 3.10 6.49
N ASP A 197 -12.24 4.33 6.94
CA ASP A 197 -13.22 5.43 6.89
C ASP A 197 -13.59 5.82 5.45
N ALA A 198 -12.63 5.76 4.52
CA ALA A 198 -12.85 5.97 3.09
C ALA A 198 -13.61 4.83 2.40
N GLY A 199 -13.76 3.67 3.05
CA GLY A 199 -14.62 2.58 2.58
C GLY A 199 -13.93 1.25 2.29
N ALA A 200 -12.65 1.08 2.66
CA ALA A 200 -12.03 -0.24 2.71
C ALA A 200 -12.76 -1.12 3.74
N ASP A 201 -13.01 -2.39 3.40
CA ASP A 201 -13.76 -3.32 4.26
C ASP A 201 -12.84 -4.16 5.15
N VAL A 202 -11.59 -4.34 4.70
CA VAL A 202 -10.51 -5.06 5.38
C VAL A 202 -9.21 -4.33 5.05
N VAL A 203 -8.24 -4.37 5.96
CA VAL A 203 -6.88 -3.89 5.70
C VAL A 203 -5.84 -5.00 5.85
N GLN A 204 -4.80 -4.95 5.02
CA GLN A 204 -3.67 -5.87 5.06
C GLN A 204 -2.35 -5.12 5.32
N ILE A 205 -1.49 -5.69 6.18
CA ILE A 205 -0.15 -5.17 6.46
C ILE A 205 0.88 -6.06 5.78
N PHE A 206 1.75 -5.46 4.96
CA PHE A 206 2.84 -6.17 4.30
C PHE A 206 4.16 -5.98 5.07
N ASP A 207 4.56 -6.99 5.84
CA ASP A 207 5.89 -7.04 6.45
C ASP A 207 6.88 -7.88 5.63
N THR A 208 7.08 -7.47 4.38
CA THR A 208 7.81 -8.20 3.35
C THR A 208 9.26 -8.52 3.72
N TRP A 209 9.91 -7.68 4.53
CA TRP A 209 11.34 -7.80 4.84
C TRP A 209 11.65 -8.26 6.27
N ALA A 210 10.65 -8.72 7.04
CA ALA A 210 10.87 -9.21 8.40
C ALA A 210 11.39 -10.65 8.48
N GLY A 211 11.20 -11.44 7.41
CA GLY A 211 11.58 -12.86 7.32
C GLY A 211 13.00 -13.13 6.85
#